data_AF-A0A1H7FP13-F1
#
_entry.id   AF-A0A1H7FP13-F1
#
_cell.length_a   1.000
_cell.length_b   1.000
_cell.length_c   1.000
_cell.angle_alpha   90.00
_cell.angle_beta   90.00
_cell.angle_gamma   90.00
#
_symmetry.space_group_name_H-M   'P 1'
#
loop_
_entity.id
_entity.type
_entity.pdbx_description
1 polymer ?
#
loop_
_entity_poly.entity_id
_entity_poly.type
_entity_poly.pdbx_seq_one_letter_code
_entity_poly.pdbx_strand_id
1 'polypeptide(L)'
;MNLPPPAVQLALPAAPLRPYISHYWLGLDNRDDTFAISPDGAVDVVLVIGPGDYRLRAFGTTTHCTEVPLERAQHYLGIRFRAGQSRHFLAAKALELTNTVQPADDAFAVNFNWLAADLPAATLFAQLDSTLVHYLLRHPAVPSRLDAVVRYVEQTPGPLTVSELAALYCKSRRQFERAFRDTVGLSPKLFAAILRFRRAAALLVGSPLPIAQIAARLGYVDQSHLSHDCVRFAGLPPARARTDAAFLQDPSYRAPHPSDSTYLDEGVLR
;
A
#
# COMPACT_ATOMS: atom_id res chain seq x y z
N MET A 1 -16.74 17.82 12.32
CA MET A 1 -15.64 18.65 12.82
C MET A 1 -14.38 17.92 12.39
N ASN A 2 -13.83 18.30 11.23
CA ASN A 2 -12.72 17.55 10.62
C ASN A 2 -11.43 17.95 11.32
N LEU A 3 -10.95 17.09 12.21
CA LEU A 3 -9.57 17.18 12.66
C LEU A 3 -8.67 16.98 11.43
N PRO A 4 -7.63 17.80 11.23
CA PRO A 4 -6.58 17.42 10.29
C PRO A 4 -6.06 16.04 10.72
N PRO A 5 -5.72 15.13 9.78
CA PRO A 5 -5.01 13.92 10.17
C PRO A 5 -3.79 14.32 11.03
N PRO A 6 -3.37 13.49 12.00
CA PRO A 6 -2.17 13.78 12.77
C PRO A 6 -1.04 14.15 11.81
N ALA A 7 -0.16 15.08 12.20
CA ALA A 7 0.92 15.56 11.35
C ALA A 7 1.91 14.41 11.09
N VAL A 8 1.60 13.58 10.10
CA VAL A 8 2.41 12.44 9.70
C VAL A 8 3.55 12.98 8.84
N GLN A 9 4.77 12.71 9.26
CA GLN A 9 5.96 13.01 8.47
C GLN A 9 6.23 11.84 7.52
N LEU A 10 6.55 12.14 6.27
CA LEU A 10 6.85 11.14 5.25
C LEU A 10 8.30 11.27 4.77
N ALA A 11 8.92 10.14 4.46
CA ALA A 11 10.21 10.09 3.78
C ALA A 11 10.22 9.00 2.71
N LEU A 12 10.88 9.29 1.59
CA LEU A 12 11.21 8.26 0.61
C LEU A 12 12.42 7.46 1.10
N PRO A 13 12.47 6.14 0.87
CA PRO A 13 13.62 5.35 1.27
C PRO A 13 14.80 5.59 0.32
N ALA A 14 15.99 5.19 0.76
CA ALA A 14 17.20 5.14 -0.04
C ALA A 14 16.97 4.36 -1.35
N ALA A 15 17.68 4.74 -2.41
CA ALA A 15 17.46 4.20 -3.76
C ALA A 15 17.42 2.65 -3.84
N PRO A 16 18.28 1.88 -3.14
CA PRO A 16 18.23 0.42 -3.17
C PRO A 16 16.95 -0.21 -2.60
N LEU A 17 16.22 0.52 -1.74
CA LEU A 17 15.01 0.04 -1.07
C LEU A 17 13.72 0.39 -1.83
N ARG A 18 13.76 1.39 -2.71
CA ARG A 18 12.58 1.86 -3.47
C ARG A 18 11.86 0.79 -4.30
N PRO A 19 12.50 -0.29 -4.80
CA PRO A 19 11.78 -1.40 -5.43
C PRO A 19 10.85 -2.15 -4.48
N TYR A 20 11.11 -2.11 -3.18
CA TYR A 20 10.39 -2.89 -2.16
C TYR A 20 9.53 -2.05 -1.23
N ILE A 21 9.99 -0.84 -0.91
CA ILE A 21 9.37 0.06 0.06
C ILE A 21 8.89 1.30 -0.68
N SER A 22 7.63 1.71 -0.44
CA SER A 22 7.08 2.92 -1.06
C SER A 22 7.55 4.17 -0.33
N HIS A 23 7.44 4.18 0.99
CA HIS A 23 7.81 5.29 1.86
C HIS A 23 7.88 4.84 3.33
N TYR A 24 8.49 5.68 4.16
CA TYR A 24 8.36 5.65 5.60
C TYR A 24 7.38 6.73 6.05
N TRP A 25 6.70 6.48 7.16
CA TRP A 25 5.82 7.44 7.78
C TRP A 25 6.01 7.47 9.29
N LEU A 26 5.89 8.65 9.90
CA LEU A 26 6.04 8.85 11.34
C LEU A 26 4.87 9.68 11.87
N GLY A 27 4.06 9.08 12.75
CA GLY A 27 3.07 9.76 13.58
C GLY A 27 3.60 9.89 15.01
N LEU A 28 3.45 11.07 15.60
CA LEU A 28 3.89 11.35 16.97
C LEU A 28 2.70 11.67 17.87
N ASP A 29 2.77 11.26 19.15
CA ASP A 29 1.78 11.59 20.18
C ASP A 29 0.36 11.29 19.69
N ASN A 30 0.10 10.03 19.33
CA ASN A 30 -1.18 9.63 18.77
C ASN A 30 -2.35 10.01 19.71
N ARG A 31 -3.37 10.65 19.13
CA ARG A 31 -4.56 11.15 19.85
C ARG A 31 -5.85 10.47 19.43
N ASP A 32 -5.77 9.53 18.49
CA ASP A 32 -6.91 8.82 17.97
C ASP A 32 -6.96 7.41 18.55
N ASP A 33 -8.16 6.90 18.83
CA ASP A 33 -8.34 5.54 19.34
C ASP A 33 -8.45 4.52 18.20
N THR A 34 -8.72 5.00 16.99
CA THR A 34 -8.80 4.19 15.78
C THR A 34 -8.21 4.93 14.58
N PHE A 35 -7.82 4.15 13.57
CA PHE A 35 -7.44 4.66 12.27
C PHE A 35 -8.11 3.84 11.18
N ALA A 36 -8.76 4.49 10.23
CA ALA A 36 -9.34 3.80 9.08
C ALA A 36 -8.25 3.46 8.06
N ILE A 37 -8.19 2.20 7.62
CA ILE A 37 -7.31 1.71 6.57
C ILE A 37 -8.15 1.36 5.34
N SER A 38 -7.88 2.06 4.24
CA SER A 38 -8.47 1.77 2.94
C SER A 38 -7.64 0.72 2.18
N PRO A 39 -8.27 -0.20 1.42
CA PRO A 39 -7.55 -1.19 0.62
C PRO A 39 -6.63 -0.58 -0.42
N ASP A 40 -5.44 -1.14 -0.54
CA ASP A 40 -4.41 -0.70 -1.49
C ASP A 40 -3.43 -1.79 -1.94
N GLY A 41 -3.50 -2.98 -1.33
CA GLY A 41 -2.60 -4.10 -1.60
C GLY A 41 -1.23 -3.99 -0.92
N ALA A 42 -1.02 -2.98 -0.08
CA ALA A 42 0.20 -2.81 0.70
C ALA A 42 0.16 -3.65 1.98
N VAL A 43 1.35 -3.92 2.50
CA VAL A 43 1.56 -4.41 3.85
C VAL A 43 2.43 -3.38 4.55
N ASP A 44 2.09 -3.03 5.78
CA ASP A 44 2.85 -2.09 6.60
C ASP A 44 3.44 -2.85 7.79
N VAL A 45 4.72 -2.62 8.08
CA VAL A 45 5.32 -3.00 9.37
C VAL A 45 5.48 -1.71 10.17
N VAL A 46 4.90 -1.68 11.36
CA VAL A 46 4.81 -0.48 12.17
C VAL A 46 5.43 -0.75 13.54
N LEU A 47 6.38 0.09 13.91
CA LEU A 47 6.92 0.18 15.25
C LEU A 47 5.95 1.03 16.06
N VAL A 48 5.34 0.43 17.08
CA VAL A 48 4.58 1.14 18.10
C VAL A 48 5.53 1.45 19.25
N ILE A 49 5.83 2.73 19.45
CA ILE A 49 6.92 3.20 20.30
C ILE A 49 6.31 3.86 21.54
N GLY A 50 6.62 3.29 22.70
CA GLY A 50 6.21 3.80 24.00
C GLY A 50 7.39 4.31 24.83
N PRO A 51 7.15 4.65 26.11
CA PRO A 51 8.21 5.10 27.02
C PRO A 51 9.23 3.99 27.28
N GLY A 52 10.36 4.00 26.56
CA GLY A 52 11.50 3.10 26.77
C GLY A 52 11.42 1.73 26.08
N ASP A 53 10.40 1.50 25.24
CA ASP A 53 10.11 0.23 24.56
C ASP A 53 9.57 0.48 23.15
N TYR A 54 9.72 -0.50 22.27
CA TYR A 54 8.86 -0.61 21.09
C TYR A 54 8.41 -2.06 20.86
N ARG A 55 7.28 -2.20 20.16
CA ARG A 55 6.82 -3.48 19.60
C ARG A 55 6.52 -3.37 18.11
N LEU A 56 6.63 -4.48 17.40
CA LEU A 56 6.37 -4.55 15.97
C LEU A 56 4.97 -5.10 15.66
N ARG A 57 4.29 -4.44 14.72
CA ARG A 57 2.97 -4.83 14.24
C ARG A 57 2.98 -4.90 12.71
N ALA A 58 2.53 -6.01 12.14
CA ALA A 58 2.30 -6.15 10.72
C ALA A 58 0.82 -5.90 10.42
N PHE A 59 0.54 -4.87 9.63
CA PHE A 59 -0.78 -4.53 9.12
C PHE A 59 -0.87 -5.07 7.70
N GLY A 60 -1.73 -6.07 7.48
CA GLY A 60 -1.97 -6.58 6.15
C GLY A 60 -2.91 -5.67 5.35
N THR A 61 -2.88 -5.84 4.02
CA THR A 61 -3.88 -5.21 3.14
C THR A 61 -5.29 -5.57 3.58
N THR A 62 -6.23 -4.64 3.39
CA THR A 62 -7.65 -4.88 3.64
C THR A 62 -8.41 -5.15 2.35
N THR A 63 -9.65 -5.64 2.47
CA THR A 63 -10.56 -5.94 1.34
C THR A 63 -11.77 -5.00 1.28
N HIS A 64 -11.88 -4.15 2.29
CA HIS A 64 -12.87 -3.11 2.53
C HIS A 64 -12.25 -2.08 3.50
N CYS A 65 -12.83 -0.88 3.59
CA CYS A 65 -12.40 0.09 4.60
C CYS A 65 -12.56 -0.52 6.00
N THR A 66 -11.49 -0.54 6.79
CA THR A 66 -11.46 -1.20 8.10
C THR A 66 -10.85 -0.26 9.12
N GLU A 67 -11.51 -0.07 10.26
CA GLU A 67 -10.92 0.64 11.39
C GLU A 67 -10.01 -0.30 12.18
N VAL A 68 -8.78 0.13 12.43
CA VAL A 68 -7.84 -0.56 13.31
C VAL A 68 -7.71 0.20 14.62
N PRO A 69 -7.64 -0.48 15.77
CA PRO A 69 -7.42 0.18 17.05
C PRO A 69 -6.00 0.74 17.12
N LEU A 70 -5.90 1.96 17.67
CA LEU A 70 -4.65 2.61 18.02
C LEU A 70 -4.60 2.86 19.54
N GLU A 71 -3.39 3.13 20.03
CA GLU A 71 -3.12 3.42 21.43
C GLU A 71 -2.73 4.89 21.56
N ARG A 72 -3.39 5.59 22.48
CA ARG A 72 -3.14 7.00 22.75
C ARG A 72 -1.75 7.18 23.36
N ALA A 73 -1.16 8.35 23.12
CA ALA A 73 0.16 8.75 23.65
C ALA A 73 1.32 7.81 23.22
N GLN A 74 1.14 7.08 22.12
CA GLN A 74 2.19 6.29 21.46
C GLN A 74 2.69 7.01 20.22
N HIS A 75 3.92 6.71 19.79
CA HIS A 75 4.43 7.09 18.47
C HIS A 75 4.37 5.89 17.52
N TYR A 76 4.18 6.16 16.23
CA TYR A 76 4.06 5.14 15.20
C TYR A 76 5.04 5.43 14.07
N LEU A 77 6.02 4.55 13.88
CA LEU A 77 6.96 4.60 12.76
C LEU A 77 6.68 3.43 11.83
N GLY A 78 6.17 3.73 10.64
CA GLY A 78 5.76 2.72 9.66
C GLY A 78 6.71 2.59 8.49
N ILE A 79 6.89 1.34 8.07
CA ILE A 79 7.53 0.93 6.83
C ILE A 79 6.45 0.38 5.92
N ARG A 80 6.17 1.09 4.83
CA ARG A 80 5.15 0.67 3.88
C ARG A 80 5.76 -0.06 2.70
N PHE A 81 5.41 -1.32 2.55
CA PHE A 81 5.87 -2.14 1.44
C PHE A 81 5.00 -1.92 0.21
N ARG A 82 5.65 -1.94 -0.95
CA ARG A 82 4.94 -2.08 -2.23
C ARG A 82 4.25 -3.44 -2.28
N ALA A 83 3.17 -3.52 -3.06
CA ALA A 83 2.38 -4.73 -3.19
C ALA A 83 3.26 -5.95 -3.49
N GLY A 84 3.16 -6.94 -2.61
CA GLY A 84 3.92 -8.20 -2.69
C GLY A 84 5.38 -8.16 -2.23
N GLN A 85 5.94 -7.01 -1.88
CA GLN A 85 7.37 -6.89 -1.58
C GLN A 85 7.72 -7.13 -0.10
N SER A 86 6.73 -7.15 0.79
CA SER A 86 6.93 -7.45 2.22
C SER A 86 7.55 -8.83 2.47
N ARG A 87 7.35 -9.80 1.55
CA ARG A 87 7.93 -11.16 1.58
C ARG A 87 9.46 -11.22 1.69
N HIS A 88 10.16 -10.12 1.41
CA HIS A 88 11.62 -10.04 1.53
C HIS A 88 12.08 -9.74 2.97
N PHE A 89 11.17 -9.27 3.82
CA PHE A 89 11.46 -8.82 5.18
C PHE A 89 10.58 -9.52 6.23
N LEU A 90 9.40 -10.01 5.84
CA LEU A 90 8.48 -10.78 6.68
C LEU A 90 8.47 -12.25 6.27
N ALA A 91 8.48 -13.14 7.28
CA ALA A 91 8.31 -14.58 7.08
C ALA A 91 6.86 -14.97 6.74
N ALA A 92 5.87 -14.20 7.22
CA ALA A 92 4.46 -14.44 6.98
C ALA A 92 4.06 -14.15 5.52
N LYS A 93 3.11 -14.91 4.98
CA LYS A 93 2.54 -14.62 3.66
C LYS A 93 1.60 -13.42 3.76
N ALA A 94 1.54 -12.61 2.71
CA ALA A 94 0.60 -11.48 2.70
C ALA A 94 -0.86 -11.95 2.85
N LEU A 95 -1.20 -13.14 2.34
CA LEU A 95 -2.53 -13.74 2.52
C LEU A 95 -2.89 -13.98 3.98
N GLU A 96 -1.92 -14.36 4.80
CA GLU A 96 -2.11 -14.62 6.23
C GLU A 96 -2.33 -13.32 7.01
N LEU A 97 -1.83 -12.20 6.47
CA LEU A 97 -1.97 -10.87 7.05
C LEU A 97 -3.26 -10.15 6.61
N THR A 98 -3.86 -10.52 5.48
CA THR A 98 -5.02 -9.82 4.89
C THR A 98 -6.19 -9.66 5.88
N ASN A 99 -6.66 -8.42 6.05
CA ASN A 99 -7.68 -8.01 7.04
C ASN A 99 -7.29 -8.30 8.51
N THR A 100 -6.01 -8.37 8.84
CA THR A 100 -5.54 -8.61 10.22
C THR A 100 -4.42 -7.65 10.59
N VAL A 101 -4.21 -7.50 11.91
CA VAL A 101 -3.03 -6.87 12.48
C VAL A 101 -2.37 -7.83 13.45
N GLN A 102 -1.16 -8.27 13.14
CA GLN A 102 -0.46 -9.32 13.88
C GLN A 102 0.82 -8.75 14.52
N PRO A 103 1.25 -9.28 15.68
CA PRO A 103 2.61 -9.06 16.15
C PRO A 103 3.62 -9.45 15.08
N ALA A 104 4.70 -8.69 14.94
CA ALA A 104 5.73 -8.94 13.93
C ALA A 104 7.15 -9.03 14.52
N ASP A 105 7.28 -9.06 15.84
CA ASP A 105 8.55 -9.10 16.56
C ASP A 105 9.40 -10.32 16.14
N ASP A 106 8.77 -11.49 15.97
CA ASP A 106 9.43 -12.72 15.52
C ASP A 106 9.33 -12.95 14.00
N ALA A 107 8.45 -12.22 13.32
CA ALA A 107 8.16 -12.42 11.90
C ALA A 107 8.97 -11.49 10.99
N PHE A 108 9.42 -10.35 11.52
CA PHE A 108 10.20 -9.36 10.80
C PHE A 108 11.69 -9.62 10.99
N ALA A 109 12.42 -9.73 9.90
CA ALA A 109 13.81 -10.20 9.91
C ALA A 109 14.84 -9.17 10.43
N VAL A 110 14.38 -7.98 10.82
CA VAL A 110 15.21 -6.85 11.21
C VAL A 110 14.80 -6.36 12.60
N ASN A 111 15.78 -6.12 13.46
CA ASN A 111 15.57 -5.50 14.76
C ASN A 111 15.96 -4.01 14.73
N PHE A 112 15.41 -3.25 15.67
CA PHE A 112 15.61 -1.80 15.78
C PHE A 112 16.19 -1.44 17.15
N ASN A 113 17.28 -2.10 17.54
CA ASN A 113 17.95 -1.87 18.82
C ASN A 113 18.54 -0.45 18.99
N TRP A 114 18.68 0.28 17.89
CA TRP A 114 19.10 1.68 17.87
C TRP A 114 17.96 2.66 18.19
N LEU A 115 16.72 2.17 18.25
CA LEU A 115 15.56 3.03 18.43
C LEU A 115 15.56 3.64 19.84
N ALA A 116 15.65 4.97 19.88
CA ALA A 116 15.44 5.76 21.08
C ALA A 116 14.29 6.74 20.86
N ALA A 117 13.46 6.92 21.88
CA ALA A 117 12.19 7.67 21.79
C ALA A 117 12.38 9.18 21.55
N ASP A 118 13.59 9.70 21.75
CA ASP A 118 13.94 11.13 21.67
C ASP A 118 14.66 11.53 20.37
N LEU A 119 14.82 10.61 19.42
CA LEU A 119 15.50 10.90 18.15
C LEU A 119 14.64 11.76 17.21
N PRO A 120 15.26 12.74 16.52
CA PRO A 120 14.58 13.47 15.44
C PRO A 120 14.13 12.56 14.29
N ALA A 121 13.02 12.88 13.65
CA ALA A 121 12.44 12.10 12.55
C ALA A 121 13.41 11.81 11.40
N ALA A 122 14.18 12.80 10.98
CA ALA A 122 15.18 12.63 9.92
C ALA A 122 16.26 11.59 10.28
N THR A 123 16.65 11.55 11.56
CA THR A 123 17.59 10.56 12.09
C THR A 123 16.96 9.17 12.11
N LEU A 124 15.70 9.04 12.52
CA LEU A 124 14.96 7.77 12.49
C LEU A 124 14.90 7.19 11.07
N PHE A 125 14.55 8.00 10.07
CA PHE A 125 14.47 7.54 8.67
C PHE A 125 15.84 7.13 8.10
N ALA A 126 16.91 7.88 8.41
CA ALA A 126 18.26 7.53 7.97
C ALA A 126 18.77 6.22 8.61
N GLN A 127 18.38 5.95 9.87
CA GLN A 127 18.71 4.70 10.55
C GLN A 127 17.88 3.52 10.00
N LEU A 128 16.60 3.72 9.67
CA LEU A 128 15.79 2.74 8.94
C LEU A 128 16.46 2.36 7.61
N ASP A 129 16.83 3.36 6.80
CA ASP A 129 17.53 3.13 5.54
C ASP A 129 18.79 2.28 5.73
N SER A 130 19.68 2.70 6.63
CA SER A 130 20.95 2.02 6.89
C SER A 130 20.73 0.57 7.32
N THR A 131 19.77 0.34 8.22
CA THR A 131 19.44 -1.00 8.75
C THR A 131 18.89 -1.91 7.65
N LEU A 132 17.91 -1.43 6.88
CA LEU A 132 17.23 -2.21 5.84
C LEU A 132 18.12 -2.48 4.63
N VAL A 133 18.97 -1.52 4.22
CA VAL A 133 19.98 -1.72 3.17
C VAL A 133 20.96 -2.80 3.60
N HIS A 134 21.50 -2.71 4.82
CA HIS A 134 22.45 -3.69 5.33
C HIS A 134 21.85 -5.09 5.42
N TYR A 135 20.58 -5.20 5.81
CA TYR A 135 19.84 -6.46 5.76
C TYR A 135 19.77 -7.03 4.35
N LEU A 136 19.36 -6.25 3.34
CA LEU A 136 19.28 -6.72 1.95
C LEU A 136 20.63 -7.12 1.34
N LEU A 137 21.73 -6.49 1.76
CA LEU A 137 23.07 -6.89 1.34
C LEU A 137 23.44 -8.30 1.82
N ARG A 138 22.93 -8.71 2.98
CA ARG A 138 23.15 -10.05 3.56
C ARG A 138 22.10 -11.06 3.14
N HIS A 139 20.90 -10.59 2.81
CA HIS A 139 19.75 -11.39 2.44
C HIS A 139 19.15 -10.86 1.13
N PRO A 140 19.78 -11.16 -0.03
CA PRO A 140 19.34 -10.63 -1.30
C PRO A 140 17.89 -11.02 -1.62
N ALA A 141 17.12 -10.05 -2.12
CA ALA A 141 15.75 -10.29 -2.54
C ALA A 141 15.68 -11.33 -3.67
N VAL A 142 14.69 -12.23 -3.60
CA VAL A 142 14.46 -13.26 -4.62
C VAL A 142 13.50 -12.72 -5.69
N PRO A 143 13.95 -12.51 -6.94
CA PRO A 143 13.09 -12.03 -8.00
C PRO A 143 11.95 -13.00 -8.30
N SER A 144 10.76 -12.48 -8.60
CA SER A 144 9.61 -13.29 -9.01
C SER A 144 9.00 -12.77 -10.31
N ARG A 145 8.54 -13.68 -11.17
CA ARG A 145 7.70 -13.30 -12.33
C ARG A 145 6.42 -12.58 -11.89
N LEU A 146 5.95 -12.81 -10.66
CA LEU A 146 4.82 -12.07 -10.10
C LEU A 146 5.11 -10.57 -9.98
N ASP A 147 6.36 -10.16 -9.76
CA ASP A 147 6.69 -8.73 -9.66
C ASP A 147 6.37 -8.00 -10.96
N ALA A 148 6.64 -8.62 -12.11
CA ALA A 148 6.27 -8.08 -13.41
C ALA A 148 4.74 -8.02 -13.59
N VAL A 149 4.01 -9.04 -13.13
CA VAL A 149 2.54 -9.06 -13.21
C VAL A 149 1.92 -7.98 -12.31
N VAL A 150 2.41 -7.81 -11.08
CA VAL A 150 1.94 -6.76 -10.16
C VAL A 150 2.17 -5.38 -10.77
N ARG A 151 3.39 -5.10 -11.26
CA ARG A 151 3.70 -3.84 -11.94
C ARG A 151 2.81 -3.61 -13.16
N TYR A 152 2.55 -4.64 -13.96
CA TYR A 152 1.65 -4.55 -15.11
C TYR A 152 0.23 -4.13 -14.69
N VAL A 153 -0.33 -4.77 -13.66
CA VAL A 153 -1.65 -4.40 -13.12
C VAL A 153 -1.68 -2.97 -12.58
N GLU A 154 -0.60 -2.53 -11.92
CA GLU A 154 -0.44 -1.16 -11.41
C GLU A 154 -0.37 -0.10 -12.51
N GLN A 155 0.25 -0.43 -13.65
CA GLN A 155 0.47 0.49 -14.76
C GLN A 155 -0.65 0.47 -15.79
N THR A 156 -1.42 -0.63 -15.92
CA THR A 156 -2.50 -0.74 -16.89
C THR A 156 -3.83 -0.24 -16.32
N PRO A 157 -4.40 0.85 -16.85
CA PRO A 157 -5.77 1.25 -16.56
C PRO A 157 -6.76 0.40 -17.36
N GLY A 158 -7.85 -0.02 -16.72
CA GLY A 158 -8.97 -0.70 -17.39
C GLY A 158 -9.19 -2.16 -16.96
N PRO A 159 -10.11 -2.85 -17.64
CA PRO A 159 -10.45 -4.24 -17.30
C PRO A 159 -9.30 -5.18 -17.67
N LEU A 160 -8.85 -5.95 -16.70
CA LEU A 160 -7.85 -7.01 -16.86
C LEU A 160 -8.50 -8.35 -16.58
N THR A 161 -8.31 -9.34 -17.46
CA THR A 161 -8.77 -10.70 -17.22
C THR A 161 -7.70 -11.49 -16.47
N VAL A 162 -8.14 -12.42 -15.63
CA VAL A 162 -7.21 -13.31 -14.92
C VAL A 162 -6.41 -14.19 -15.89
N SER A 163 -6.97 -14.51 -17.05
CA SER A 163 -6.30 -15.30 -18.09
C SER A 163 -5.11 -14.55 -18.71
N GLU A 164 -5.24 -13.26 -19.00
CA GLU A 164 -4.14 -12.42 -19.49
C GLU A 164 -3.01 -12.36 -18.46
N LEU A 165 -3.35 -12.14 -17.18
CA LEU A 165 -2.36 -12.08 -16.10
C LEU A 165 -1.66 -13.43 -15.87
N ALA A 166 -2.39 -14.55 -16.01
CA ALA A 166 -1.81 -15.88 -15.88
C ALA A 166 -0.84 -16.20 -17.04
N ALA A 167 -1.12 -15.71 -18.26
CA ALA A 167 -0.22 -15.87 -19.41
C ALA A 167 1.13 -15.19 -19.17
N LEU A 168 1.13 -13.97 -18.60
CA LEU A 168 2.34 -13.24 -18.21
C LEU A 168 3.17 -14.00 -17.15
N TYR A 169 2.52 -14.76 -16.27
CA TYR A 169 3.19 -15.55 -15.25
C TYR A 169 3.77 -16.89 -15.77
N CYS A 170 3.32 -17.35 -16.94
CA CYS A 170 3.68 -18.63 -17.59
C CYS A 170 3.40 -19.89 -16.75
N LYS A 171 2.30 -19.90 -15.98
CA LYS A 171 1.81 -21.08 -15.26
C LYS A 171 0.30 -21.22 -15.46
N SER A 172 -0.24 -22.36 -15.06
CA SER A 172 -1.70 -22.54 -15.03
C SER A 172 -2.38 -21.45 -14.19
N ARG A 173 -3.62 -21.11 -14.53
CA ARG A 173 -4.44 -20.13 -13.80
C ARG A 173 -4.49 -20.41 -12.29
N ARG A 174 -4.69 -21.67 -11.89
CA ARG A 174 -4.74 -22.07 -10.47
C ARG A 174 -3.42 -21.82 -9.74
N GLN A 175 -2.29 -22.09 -10.38
CA GLN A 175 -0.96 -21.83 -9.81
C GLN A 175 -0.70 -20.32 -9.70
N PHE A 176 -1.07 -19.55 -10.73
CA PHE A 176 -0.99 -18.10 -10.72
C PHE A 176 -1.82 -17.50 -9.59
N GLU A 177 -3.12 -17.81 -9.50
CA GLU A 177 -4.02 -17.25 -8.49
C GLU A 177 -3.58 -17.59 -7.06
N ARG A 178 -3.00 -18.78 -6.84
CA ARG A 178 -2.43 -19.14 -5.53
C ARG A 178 -1.19 -18.31 -5.24
N ALA A 179 -0.22 -18.27 -6.15
CA ALA A 179 1.03 -17.54 -5.94
C ALA A 179 0.77 -16.03 -5.76
N PHE A 180 -0.15 -15.45 -6.54
CA PHE A 180 -0.55 -14.05 -6.43
C PHE A 180 -1.19 -13.77 -5.06
N ARG A 181 -2.10 -14.64 -4.58
CA ARG A 181 -2.69 -14.48 -3.24
C ARG A 181 -1.65 -14.60 -2.13
N ASP A 182 -0.80 -15.61 -2.17
CA ASP A 182 0.24 -15.81 -1.15
C ASP A 182 1.19 -14.60 -1.08
N THR A 183 1.51 -13.99 -2.22
CA THR A 183 2.43 -12.85 -2.31
C THR A 183 1.77 -11.50 -2.04
N VAL A 184 0.62 -11.20 -2.64
CA VAL A 184 -0.04 -9.88 -2.58
C VAL A 184 -1.13 -9.81 -1.50
N GLY A 185 -1.62 -10.95 -1.03
CA GLY A 185 -2.71 -11.05 -0.04
C GLY A 185 -4.11 -10.96 -0.62
N LEU A 186 -4.24 -10.63 -1.91
CA LEU A 186 -5.51 -10.40 -2.61
C LEU A 186 -5.64 -11.32 -3.83
N SER A 187 -6.86 -11.53 -4.31
CA SER A 187 -7.04 -12.12 -5.64
C SER A 187 -6.66 -11.10 -6.73
N PRO A 188 -6.18 -11.53 -7.92
CA PRO A 188 -5.85 -10.61 -9.01
C PRO A 188 -7.00 -9.68 -9.39
N LYS A 189 -8.23 -10.22 -9.42
CA LYS A 189 -9.45 -9.45 -9.72
C LYS A 189 -9.73 -8.37 -8.67
N LEU A 190 -9.59 -8.71 -7.39
CA LEU A 190 -9.82 -7.75 -6.30
C LEU A 190 -8.74 -6.67 -6.27
N PHE A 191 -7.48 -7.05 -6.46
CA PHE A 191 -6.38 -6.08 -6.55
C PHE A 191 -6.60 -5.09 -7.70
N ALA A 192 -6.94 -5.56 -8.90
CA ALA A 192 -7.28 -4.70 -10.03
C ALA A 192 -8.47 -3.76 -9.75
N ALA A 193 -9.52 -4.26 -9.07
CA ALA A 193 -10.66 -3.45 -8.66
C ALA A 193 -10.27 -2.35 -7.66
N ILE A 194 -9.40 -2.66 -6.67
CA ILE A 194 -8.87 -1.69 -5.70
C ILE A 194 -8.05 -0.61 -6.41
N LEU A 195 -7.16 -0.98 -7.35
CA LEU A 195 -6.38 0.01 -8.09
C LEU A 195 -7.25 0.91 -8.98
N ARG A 196 -8.28 0.33 -9.61
CA ARG A 196 -9.29 1.11 -10.35
C ARG A 196 -10.04 2.08 -9.43
N PHE A 197 -10.45 1.63 -8.24
CA PHE A 197 -11.06 2.48 -7.24
C PHE A 197 -10.12 3.62 -6.80
N ARG A 198 -8.84 3.35 -6.52
CA ARG A 198 -7.86 4.39 -6.15
C ARG A 198 -7.72 5.45 -7.25
N ARG A 199 -7.69 5.03 -8.52
CA ARG A 199 -7.70 5.97 -9.66
C ARG A 199 -8.98 6.81 -9.70
N ALA A 200 -10.13 6.20 -9.42
CA ALA A 200 -11.40 6.92 -9.32
C ALA A 200 -11.39 7.93 -8.17
N ALA A 201 -10.82 7.54 -7.04
CA ALA A 201 -10.71 8.38 -5.86
C ALA A 201 -9.90 9.66 -6.13
N ALA A 202 -8.74 9.52 -6.77
CA ALA A 202 -7.94 10.68 -7.16
C ALA A 202 -8.67 11.59 -8.16
N LEU A 203 -9.42 11.04 -9.12
CA LEU A 203 -10.22 11.87 -10.04
C LEU A 203 -11.41 12.55 -9.35
N LEU A 204 -12.04 11.89 -8.36
CA LEU A 204 -13.15 12.45 -7.61
C LEU A 204 -12.74 13.68 -6.80
N VAL A 205 -11.54 13.66 -6.21
CA VAL A 205 -11.00 14.75 -5.39
C VAL A 205 -10.28 15.80 -6.23
N GLY A 206 -9.47 15.36 -7.20
CA GLY A 206 -8.57 16.22 -7.98
C GLY A 206 -9.17 16.80 -9.26
N SER A 207 -10.45 16.53 -9.57
CA SER A 207 -11.07 17.04 -10.80
C SER A 207 -12.56 17.36 -10.64
N PRO A 208 -13.10 18.28 -11.45
CA PRO A 208 -14.53 18.59 -11.46
C PRO A 208 -15.37 17.60 -12.30
N LEU A 209 -14.76 16.57 -12.91
CA LEU A 209 -15.45 15.66 -13.84
C LEU A 209 -16.72 15.06 -13.24
N PRO A 210 -17.83 14.93 -13.98
CA PRO A 210 -19.02 14.23 -13.49
C PRO A 210 -18.71 12.78 -13.08
N ILE A 211 -19.34 12.29 -12.01
CA ILE A 211 -19.10 10.93 -11.47
C ILE A 211 -19.33 9.86 -12.55
N ALA A 212 -20.37 9.99 -13.37
CA ALA A 212 -20.64 9.09 -14.49
C ALA A 212 -19.52 9.08 -15.54
N GLN A 213 -18.87 10.22 -15.82
CA GLN A 213 -17.73 10.28 -16.74
C GLN A 213 -16.49 9.62 -16.13
N ILE A 214 -16.24 9.80 -14.82
CA ILE A 214 -15.17 9.10 -14.11
C ILE A 214 -15.38 7.58 -14.18
N ALA A 215 -16.62 7.14 -13.94
CA ALA A 215 -17.00 5.73 -14.05
C ALA A 215 -16.69 5.17 -15.45
N ALA A 216 -17.20 5.81 -16.50
CA ALA A 216 -16.96 5.39 -17.88
C ALA A 216 -15.47 5.37 -18.24
N ARG A 217 -14.72 6.42 -17.87
CA ARG A 217 -13.28 6.56 -18.16
C ARG A 217 -12.43 5.45 -17.51
N LEU A 218 -12.84 4.94 -16.35
CA LEU A 218 -12.11 3.93 -15.61
C LEU A 218 -12.62 2.50 -15.85
N GLY A 219 -13.55 2.31 -16.79
CA GLY A 219 -14.09 0.99 -17.12
C GLY A 219 -15.02 0.43 -16.05
N TYR A 220 -15.74 1.29 -15.34
CA TYR A 220 -16.93 0.88 -14.60
C TYR A 220 -18.10 0.66 -15.58
N VAL A 221 -18.98 -0.27 -15.23
CA VAL A 221 -20.20 -0.55 -16.01
C VAL A 221 -21.11 0.67 -16.04
N ASP A 222 -21.26 1.32 -14.89
CA ASP A 222 -22.05 2.52 -14.70
C ASP A 222 -21.60 3.26 -13.42
N GLN A 223 -22.26 4.37 -13.11
CA GLN A 223 -22.03 5.14 -11.88
C GLN A 223 -22.38 4.35 -10.61
N SER A 224 -23.33 3.42 -10.67
CA SER A 224 -23.75 2.62 -9.51
C SER A 224 -22.66 1.63 -9.10
N HIS A 225 -21.99 1.00 -10.07
CA HIS A 225 -20.82 0.15 -9.83
C HIS A 225 -19.68 0.95 -9.19
N LEU A 226 -19.39 2.16 -9.67
CA LEU A 226 -18.42 3.03 -9.00
C LEU A 226 -18.85 3.37 -7.56
N SER A 227 -20.14 3.65 -7.36
CA SER A 227 -20.67 3.97 -6.03
C SER A 227 -20.54 2.79 -5.06
N HIS A 228 -20.78 1.56 -5.52
CA HIS A 228 -20.55 0.36 -4.73
C HIS A 228 -19.08 0.16 -4.34
N ASP A 229 -18.15 0.37 -5.28
CA ASP A 229 -16.72 0.30 -4.98
C ASP A 229 -16.29 1.39 -3.97
N CYS A 230 -16.80 2.63 -4.10
CA CYS A 230 -16.51 3.70 -3.13
C CYS A 230 -17.00 3.38 -1.72
N VAL A 231 -18.24 2.90 -1.58
CA VAL A 231 -18.79 2.50 -0.27
C VAL A 231 -18.00 1.32 0.29
N ARG A 232 -17.67 0.33 -0.54
CA ARG A 232 -16.91 -0.84 -0.10
C ARG A 232 -15.51 -0.49 0.37
N PHE A 233 -14.77 0.28 -0.42
CA PHE A 233 -13.34 0.47 -0.21
C PHE A 233 -12.99 1.71 0.62
N ALA A 234 -13.87 2.69 0.73
CA ALA A 234 -13.65 3.89 1.53
C ALA A 234 -14.81 4.25 2.47
N GLY A 235 -15.85 3.42 2.56
CA GLY A 235 -16.97 3.64 3.49
C GLY A 235 -17.94 4.77 3.09
N LEU A 236 -17.67 5.49 2.00
CA LEU A 236 -18.41 6.68 1.60
C LEU A 236 -18.82 6.65 0.12
N PRO A 237 -19.99 7.18 -0.24
CA PRO A 237 -20.40 7.29 -1.64
C PRO A 237 -19.61 8.38 -2.39
N PRO A 238 -19.52 8.33 -3.74
CA PRO A 238 -18.64 9.21 -4.53
C PRO A 238 -18.87 10.71 -4.34
N ALA A 239 -20.12 11.14 -4.13
CA ALA A 239 -20.46 12.54 -3.91
C ALA A 239 -19.90 13.07 -2.58
N ARG A 240 -19.92 12.26 -1.51
CA ARG A 240 -19.31 12.59 -0.22
C ARG A 240 -17.79 12.56 -0.31
N ALA A 241 -17.26 11.54 -0.97
CA ALA A 241 -15.83 11.37 -1.23
C ALA A 241 -15.19 12.58 -1.92
N ARG A 242 -15.90 13.20 -2.87
CA ARG A 242 -15.43 14.42 -3.57
C ARG A 242 -15.21 15.61 -2.63
N THR A 243 -16.07 15.75 -1.62
CA THR A 243 -16.02 16.88 -0.68
C THR A 243 -15.14 16.61 0.53
N ASP A 244 -14.69 15.38 0.70
CA ASP A 244 -13.89 14.97 1.85
C ASP A 244 -12.43 14.77 1.45
N ALA A 245 -11.57 15.74 1.77
CA ALA A 245 -10.14 15.63 1.49
C ALA A 245 -9.48 14.48 2.27
N ALA A 246 -10.09 14.02 3.38
CA ALA A 246 -9.61 12.86 4.14
C ALA A 246 -9.83 11.53 3.40
N PHE A 247 -10.58 11.53 2.28
CA PHE A 247 -10.85 10.38 1.44
C PHE A 247 -9.58 9.77 0.79
N LEU A 248 -8.52 10.56 0.62
CA LEU A 248 -7.21 10.09 0.18
C LEU A 248 -6.31 9.86 1.40
N GLN A 249 -6.53 8.77 2.12
CA GLN A 249 -5.68 8.39 3.27
C GLN A 249 -4.27 7.91 2.89
N ASP A 250 -3.89 8.00 1.62
CA ASP A 250 -2.52 7.75 1.17
C ASP A 250 -1.91 9.03 0.60
N PRO A 251 -1.14 9.80 1.39
CA PRO A 251 -0.48 11.01 0.90
C PRO A 251 0.62 10.70 -0.14
N SER A 252 0.99 9.42 -0.33
CA SER A 252 1.92 8.99 -1.39
C SER A 252 1.23 8.59 -2.69
N TYR A 253 -0.11 8.49 -2.72
CA TYR A 253 -0.83 8.20 -3.95
C TYR A 253 -0.95 9.46 -4.83
N ARG A 254 0.00 9.62 -5.74
CA ARG A 254 -0.21 10.42 -6.95
C ARG A 254 -0.86 9.52 -8.00
N ALA A 255 -2.04 9.89 -8.50
CA ALA A 255 -2.55 9.29 -9.73
C ALA A 255 -1.51 9.52 -10.84
N PRO A 256 -1.18 8.51 -11.67
CA PRO A 256 -0.37 8.76 -12.86
C PRO A 256 -1.09 9.80 -13.71
N HIS A 257 -0.45 10.93 -13.96
CA HIS A 257 -1.01 11.96 -14.83
C HIS A 257 -0.94 11.43 -16.28
N PRO A 258 -1.94 11.67 -17.15
CA PRO A 258 -1.88 11.25 -18.55
C PRO A 258 -0.66 11.76 -19.33
N SER A 259 0.09 12.73 -18.77
CA SER A 259 1.34 13.25 -19.33
C SER A 259 2.62 12.61 -18.76
N ASP A 260 2.53 11.70 -17.78
CA ASP A 260 3.69 11.01 -17.19
C ASP A 260 4.17 9.83 -18.09
N SER A 261 4.05 10.00 -19.41
CA SER A 261 4.57 9.12 -20.45
C SER A 261 6.07 9.37 -20.65
N THR A 262 6.87 9.11 -19.63
CA THR A 262 8.33 9.12 -19.73
C THR A 262 8.95 7.87 -19.12
N TYR A 263 8.47 6.69 -19.52
CA TYR A 263 9.23 5.44 -19.52
C TYR A 263 8.70 4.51 -20.64
N LEU A 264 8.62 5.05 -21.85
CA LEU A 264 8.79 4.25 -23.06
C LEU A 264 10.21 4.58 -23.54
N ASP A 265 11.20 3.90 -22.96
CA ASP A 265 12.50 3.82 -23.61
C ASP A 265 12.52 2.56 -24.46
N GLU A 266 12.85 2.77 -25.72
CA GLU A 266 12.91 1.78 -26.77
C GLU A 266 14.09 0.84 -26.56
N GLY A 267 13.91 -0.43 -26.93
CA GLY A 267 15.01 -1.37 -27.16
C GLY A 267 15.03 -2.55 -26.18
N VAL A 268 15.13 -3.81 -26.60
CA VAL A 268 15.36 -4.41 -27.91
C VAL A 268 14.70 -5.79 -27.86
N LEU A 269 13.81 -6.06 -28.81
CA LEU A 269 13.51 -7.41 -29.25
C LEU A 269 14.72 -7.96 -30.01
N ARG A 270 15.37 -8.99 -29.45
CA ARG A 270 15.90 -10.15 -30.18
C ARG A 270 15.83 -11.37 -29.29
#